data_AF-A0A0E3P4L8-F1
#
_entry.id   AF-A0A0E3P4L8-F1
#
_cell.length_a   1.000
_cell.length_b   1.000
_cell.length_c   1.000
_cell.angle_alpha   90.00
_cell.angle_beta   90.00
_cell.angle_gamma   90.00
#
_symmetry.space_group_name_H-M   'P 1'
#
loop_
_entity.id
_entity.type
_entity.pdbx_description
1 polymer ?
#
loop_
_entity_poly.entity_id
_entity_poly.type
_entity_poly.pdbx_seq_one_letter_code
_entity_poly.pdbx_strand_id
1 'polypeptide(L)'
;MVNTISHIGIGLLLAYALGLKGKKRLGLVLLSIIPDLDYFSYSLFTLINGSVSHEMRNQLFYLLGHREFTHSIFFAFLVALLIWFRTKDRAFAFGGFQALFLHILLDYTTIAKMRPFYPFSTNESALRALYPFDPVINIIPLLPVFIVAAEYMKNRDKWRLGTGVKWNFKSKKRRPFKGRDSWSLKSRDSLKNKNNLKNRDILNRKLSGLKKLSVLNGFHGFVNRHEGKFYASFILILLVWTTIFPIAKVLLIDSISREEGTKISYNDTYPISIGKFLAAYSYDDTRYKLLKVSYWSGVEKSFYVEKVTVTGDVPDASAYAERAGRLYGNSVPQAIDYPVYSVSEKDGDVTVILSDARNPYVKNWPYFDTVYRFVFDRESGEYEVYESHYGRAEKKLDKNYFE
;
A
#
# COMPACT_ATOMS: atom_id res chain seq x y z
N MET A 1 2.42 1.00 -3.64
CA MET A 1 1.49 0.04 -3.06
C MET A 1 0.25 0.02 -3.91
N VAL A 2 -0.31 -1.16 -4.13
CA VAL A 2 -1.63 -1.27 -4.76
C VAL A 2 -2.66 -0.79 -3.74
N ASN A 3 -3.64 -0.01 -4.18
CA ASN A 3 -4.63 0.51 -3.25
C ASN A 3 -5.58 -0.62 -2.80
N THR A 4 -6.10 -0.53 -1.57
CA THR A 4 -7.02 -1.53 -0.98
C THR A 4 -8.26 -1.78 -1.86
N ILE A 5 -8.74 -0.77 -2.61
CA ILE A 5 -9.89 -0.92 -3.51
C ILE A 5 -9.55 -1.85 -4.69
N SER A 6 -8.32 -1.82 -5.17
CA SER A 6 -7.84 -2.73 -6.21
C SER A 6 -7.77 -4.16 -5.67
N HIS A 7 -7.31 -4.34 -4.43
CA HIS A 7 -7.33 -5.64 -3.75
C HIS A 7 -8.75 -6.20 -3.57
N ILE A 8 -9.74 -5.37 -3.21
CA ILE A 8 -11.19 -5.71 -3.25
C ILE A 8 -11.60 -6.21 -4.64
N GLY A 9 -11.13 -5.51 -5.67
CA GLY A 9 -11.35 -5.85 -7.07
C GLY A 9 -10.85 -7.24 -7.45
N ILE A 10 -9.65 -7.60 -7.00
CA ILE A 10 -9.08 -8.95 -7.18
C ILE A 10 -9.90 -10.00 -6.42
N GLY A 11 -10.30 -9.71 -5.17
CA GLY A 11 -11.19 -10.59 -4.43
C GLY A 11 -12.51 -10.86 -5.16
N LEU A 12 -13.08 -9.83 -5.80
CA LEU A 12 -14.26 -9.96 -6.66
C LEU A 12 -13.97 -10.81 -7.89
N LEU A 13 -12.89 -10.53 -8.63
CA LEU A 13 -12.46 -11.30 -9.81
C LEU A 13 -12.36 -12.79 -9.49
N LEU A 14 -11.65 -13.13 -8.41
CA LEU A 14 -11.47 -14.50 -7.96
C LEU A 14 -12.81 -15.14 -7.58
N ALA A 15 -13.69 -14.41 -6.88
CA ALA A 15 -14.98 -14.95 -6.48
C ALA A 15 -15.85 -15.28 -7.69
N TYR A 16 -15.82 -14.43 -8.73
CA TYR A 16 -16.53 -14.69 -9.98
C TYR A 16 -15.92 -15.85 -10.76
N ALA A 17 -14.59 -15.91 -10.88
CA ALA A 17 -13.88 -16.99 -11.56
C ALA A 17 -14.12 -18.36 -10.90
N LEU A 18 -14.19 -18.40 -9.57
CA LEU A 18 -14.47 -19.61 -8.78
C LEU A 18 -15.98 -19.92 -8.66
N GLY A 19 -16.86 -19.11 -9.26
CA GLY A 19 -18.31 -19.31 -9.20
C GLY A 19 -18.93 -19.12 -7.81
N LEU A 20 -18.24 -18.43 -6.89
CA LEU A 20 -18.70 -18.20 -5.52
C LEU A 20 -19.85 -17.17 -5.50
N LYS A 21 -20.87 -17.47 -4.68
CA LYS A 21 -22.09 -16.66 -4.53
C LYS A 21 -22.38 -16.34 -3.06
N GLY A 22 -23.19 -15.31 -2.83
CA GLY A 22 -23.68 -14.93 -1.51
C GLY A 22 -22.56 -14.67 -0.49
N LYS A 23 -22.68 -15.27 0.70
CA LYS A 23 -21.72 -15.07 1.81
C LYS A 23 -20.29 -15.49 1.47
N LYS A 24 -20.09 -16.50 0.61
CA LYS A 24 -18.75 -16.95 0.20
C LYS A 24 -18.03 -15.92 -0.67
N ARG A 25 -18.76 -15.26 -1.57
CA ARG A 25 -18.24 -14.13 -2.36
C ARG A 25 -17.82 -12.98 -1.47
N LEU A 26 -18.69 -12.57 -0.56
CA LEU A 26 -18.39 -11.51 0.40
C LEU A 26 -17.18 -11.88 1.26
N GLY A 27 -17.12 -13.12 1.75
CA GLY A 27 -15.99 -13.63 2.51
C GLY A 27 -14.68 -13.51 1.73
N LEU A 28 -14.66 -13.86 0.45
CA LEU A 28 -13.46 -13.77 -0.37
C LEU A 28 -12.99 -12.32 -0.59
N VAL A 29 -13.93 -11.40 -0.79
CA VAL A 29 -13.63 -9.96 -0.92
C VAL A 29 -13.08 -9.37 0.38
N LEU A 30 -13.56 -9.85 1.54
CA LEU A 30 -13.01 -9.43 2.83
C LEU A 30 -11.62 -10.03 3.04
N LEU A 31 -11.41 -11.30 2.69
CA LEU A 31 -10.10 -11.95 2.76
C LEU A 31 -9.05 -11.20 1.94
N SER A 32 -9.40 -10.69 0.76
CA SER A 32 -8.47 -9.94 -0.10
C SER A 32 -8.00 -8.60 0.48
N ILE A 33 -8.56 -8.12 1.60
CA ILE A 33 -8.08 -6.89 2.25
C ILE A 33 -7.55 -7.12 3.67
N ILE A 34 -7.58 -8.37 4.16
CA ILE A 34 -7.09 -8.68 5.51
C ILE A 34 -5.64 -8.24 5.72
N PRO A 35 -4.70 -8.42 4.77
CA PRO A 35 -3.33 -8.02 5.01
C PRO A 35 -3.19 -6.52 5.27
N ASP A 36 -3.96 -5.66 4.57
CA ASP A 36 -3.99 -4.21 4.80
C ASP A 36 -4.54 -3.82 6.18
N LEU A 37 -5.23 -4.71 6.90
CA LEU A 37 -5.72 -4.41 8.26
C LEU A 37 -4.59 -4.45 9.30
N ASP A 38 -3.39 -4.82 8.91
CA ASP A 38 -2.19 -4.75 9.76
C ASP A 38 -1.82 -3.32 10.19
N TYR A 39 -2.41 -2.28 9.60
CA TYR A 39 -2.34 -0.92 10.16
C TYR A 39 -2.84 -0.86 11.61
N PHE A 40 -3.83 -1.70 11.99
CA PHE A 40 -4.31 -1.77 13.36
C PHE A 40 -3.30 -2.46 14.29
N SER A 41 -2.71 -3.58 13.86
CA SER A 41 -1.66 -4.25 14.63
C SER A 41 -0.41 -3.38 14.75
N TYR A 42 -0.07 -2.66 13.69
CA TYR A 42 1.05 -1.73 13.70
C TYR A 42 0.80 -0.56 14.65
N SER A 43 -0.43 -0.02 14.67
CA SER A 43 -0.81 1.01 15.64
C SER A 43 -0.64 0.50 17.08
N LEU A 44 -1.07 -0.74 17.36
CA LEU A 44 -0.85 -1.36 18.67
C LEU A 44 0.64 -1.50 19.00
N PHE A 45 1.44 -1.98 18.04
CA PHE A 45 2.91 -2.06 18.19
C PHE A 45 3.51 -0.69 18.56
N THR A 46 3.14 0.38 17.85
CA THR A 46 3.69 1.71 18.11
C THR A 46 3.35 2.28 19.49
N LEU A 47 2.31 1.76 20.16
CA LEU A 47 1.92 2.18 21.51
C LEU A 47 2.73 1.46 22.61
N ILE A 48 3.21 0.25 22.34
CA ILE A 48 3.88 -0.59 23.34
C ILE A 48 5.38 -0.71 23.11
N ASN A 49 5.88 -0.32 21.93
CA ASN A 49 7.26 -0.62 21.52
C ASN A 49 8.33 0.06 22.39
N GLY A 50 8.08 1.25 22.96
CA GLY A 50 9.05 1.94 23.83
C GLY A 50 9.17 1.33 25.23
N SER A 51 8.24 0.47 25.64
CA SER A 51 8.16 -0.10 26.98
C SER A 51 8.72 -1.53 27.09
N VAL A 52 9.35 -2.04 26.03
CA VAL A 52 9.85 -3.42 25.96
C VAL A 52 11.35 -3.44 25.63
N SER A 53 12.01 -4.58 25.84
CA SER A 53 13.42 -4.73 25.44
C SER A 53 13.57 -4.65 23.91
N HIS A 54 14.78 -4.39 23.44
CA HIS A 54 15.12 -4.34 22.02
C HIS A 54 14.74 -5.63 21.27
N GLU A 55 15.04 -6.79 21.84
CA GLU A 55 14.71 -8.09 21.24
C GLU A 55 13.21 -8.29 21.15
N MET A 56 12.47 -7.96 22.22
CA MET A 56 11.02 -8.07 22.24
C MET A 56 10.39 -7.10 21.23
N ARG A 57 10.91 -5.86 21.14
CA ARG A 57 10.50 -4.88 20.13
C ARG A 57 10.66 -5.45 18.73
N ASN A 58 11.80 -6.06 18.40
CA ASN A 58 12.05 -6.62 17.07
C ASN A 58 11.12 -7.80 16.77
N GLN A 59 10.88 -8.69 17.72
CA GLN A 59 9.92 -9.79 17.55
C GLN A 59 8.49 -9.30 17.38
N LEU A 60 8.07 -8.30 18.16
CA LEU A 60 6.76 -7.67 18.01
C LEU A 60 6.65 -6.94 16.68
N PHE A 61 7.72 -6.32 16.19
CA PHE A 61 7.74 -5.72 14.86
C PHE A 61 7.48 -6.77 13.78
N TYR A 62 8.13 -7.94 13.80
CA TYR A 62 7.86 -8.98 12.80
C TYR A 62 6.43 -9.53 12.83
N LEU A 63 5.79 -9.53 14.00
CA LEU A 63 4.42 -10.04 14.16
C LEU A 63 3.35 -9.00 13.86
N LEU A 64 3.56 -7.76 14.31
CA LEU A 64 2.55 -6.69 14.32
C LEU A 64 2.85 -5.57 13.33
N GLY A 65 4.07 -5.54 12.78
CA GLY A 65 4.53 -4.59 11.80
C GLY A 65 3.68 -4.57 10.54
N HIS A 66 3.55 -3.39 9.94
CA HIS A 66 2.89 -3.24 8.66
C HIS A 66 3.72 -3.94 7.57
N ARG A 67 3.10 -4.86 6.82
CA ARG A 67 3.71 -5.69 5.76
C ARG A 67 4.70 -6.75 6.24
N GLU A 68 4.56 -7.16 7.49
CA GLU A 68 5.34 -8.23 8.09
C GLU A 68 4.57 -9.55 8.04
N PHE A 69 4.18 -10.12 9.19
CA PHE A 69 3.53 -11.43 9.25
C PHE A 69 2.31 -11.59 8.35
N THR A 70 1.42 -10.59 8.28
CA THR A 70 0.19 -10.64 7.46
C THR A 70 0.47 -10.71 5.96
N HIS A 71 1.66 -10.29 5.53
CA HIS A 71 2.11 -10.33 4.15
C HIS A 71 3.05 -11.51 3.86
N SER A 72 3.03 -12.54 4.71
CA SER A 72 3.76 -13.79 4.49
C SER A 72 2.90 -14.84 3.78
N ILE A 73 3.55 -15.68 2.97
CA ILE A 73 2.90 -16.85 2.34
C ILE A 73 2.40 -17.82 3.43
N PHE A 74 3.13 -17.90 4.54
CA PHE A 74 2.73 -18.71 5.69
C PHE A 74 1.40 -18.24 6.30
N PHE A 75 1.20 -16.92 6.45
CA PHE A 75 -0.08 -16.37 6.90
C PHE A 75 -1.23 -16.72 5.93
N ALA A 76 -1.01 -16.57 4.63
CA ALA A 76 -2.00 -16.98 3.62
C ALA A 76 -2.37 -18.48 3.74
N PHE A 77 -1.38 -19.34 3.99
CA PHE A 77 -1.59 -20.77 4.22
C PHE A 77 -2.38 -21.04 5.51
N LEU A 78 -2.05 -20.40 6.62
CA LEU A 78 -2.76 -20.55 7.90
C LEU A 78 -4.24 -20.18 7.77
N VAL A 79 -4.54 -19.06 7.10
CA VAL A 79 -5.93 -18.63 6.89
C VAL A 79 -6.69 -19.63 6.01
N ALA A 80 -6.07 -20.12 4.93
CA ALA A 80 -6.68 -21.13 4.07
C ALA A 80 -6.97 -22.44 4.82
N LEU A 81 -6.04 -22.86 5.67
CA LEU A 81 -6.18 -24.03 6.54
C LEU A 81 -7.32 -23.83 7.56
N LEU A 82 -7.44 -22.63 8.17
CA LEU A 82 -8.54 -22.30 9.07
C LEU A 82 -9.90 -22.33 8.36
N ILE A 83 -9.98 -21.78 7.14
CA ILE A 83 -11.18 -21.82 6.29
C ILE A 83 -11.55 -23.27 6.00
N TRP A 84 -10.57 -24.09 5.60
CA TRP A 84 -10.78 -25.50 5.32
C TRP A 84 -11.28 -26.26 6.55
N PHE A 85 -10.66 -26.08 7.71
CA PHE A 85 -11.11 -26.74 8.94
C PHE A 85 -12.52 -26.36 9.34
N ARG A 86 -12.89 -25.08 9.19
CA ARG A 86 -14.20 -24.56 9.61
C ARG A 86 -15.33 -24.90 8.64
N THR A 87 -15.05 -24.88 7.33
CA THR A 87 -16.09 -24.97 6.29
C THR A 87 -16.10 -26.28 5.52
N LYS A 88 -14.97 -27.01 5.50
CA LYS A 88 -14.74 -28.20 4.66
C LYS A 88 -15.01 -27.95 3.17
N ASP A 89 -14.92 -26.70 2.73
CA ASP A 89 -15.10 -26.30 1.33
C ASP A 89 -13.74 -26.04 0.69
N ARG A 90 -13.35 -26.92 -0.25
CA ARG A 90 -12.07 -26.84 -0.95
C ARG A 90 -11.97 -25.60 -1.83
N ALA A 91 -13.06 -25.25 -2.52
CA ALA A 91 -13.08 -24.11 -3.43
C ALA A 91 -12.97 -22.80 -2.65
N PHE A 92 -13.65 -22.70 -1.50
CA PHE A 92 -13.56 -21.51 -0.66
C PHE A 92 -12.20 -21.39 0.04
N ALA A 93 -11.63 -22.49 0.52
CA ALA A 93 -10.28 -22.50 1.10
C ALA A 93 -9.21 -22.13 0.07
N PHE A 94 -9.27 -22.72 -1.12
CA PHE A 94 -8.36 -22.40 -2.23
C PHE A 94 -8.51 -20.95 -2.69
N GLY A 95 -9.75 -20.47 -2.83
CA GLY A 95 -10.01 -19.06 -3.10
C GLY A 95 -9.39 -18.16 -2.03
N GLY A 96 -9.61 -18.47 -0.75
CA GLY A 96 -9.05 -17.71 0.36
C GLY A 96 -7.52 -17.62 0.33
N PHE A 97 -6.85 -18.73 0.03
CA PHE A 97 -5.40 -18.73 -0.22
C PHE A 97 -5.03 -17.81 -1.39
N GLN A 98 -5.69 -17.95 -2.54
CA GLN A 98 -5.40 -17.16 -3.73
C GLN A 98 -5.62 -15.66 -3.51
N ALA A 99 -6.66 -15.28 -2.77
CA ALA A 99 -6.96 -13.88 -2.46
C ALA A 99 -5.83 -13.23 -1.66
N LEU A 100 -5.35 -13.91 -0.62
CA LEU A 100 -4.24 -13.44 0.21
C LEU A 100 -2.91 -13.49 -0.55
N PHE A 101 -2.65 -14.57 -1.28
CA PHE A 101 -1.42 -14.71 -2.05
C PHE A 101 -1.30 -13.64 -3.14
N LEU A 102 -2.37 -13.34 -3.87
CA LEU A 102 -2.36 -12.30 -4.90
C LEU A 102 -2.23 -10.90 -4.32
N HIS A 103 -2.82 -10.63 -3.16
CA HIS A 103 -2.57 -9.40 -2.40
C HIS A 103 -1.08 -9.23 -2.16
N ILE A 104 -0.46 -10.24 -1.54
CA ILE A 104 0.97 -10.25 -1.19
C ILE A 104 1.83 -10.07 -2.44
N LEU A 105 1.57 -10.86 -3.50
CA LEU A 105 2.34 -10.81 -4.74
C LEU A 105 2.28 -9.43 -5.39
N LEU A 106 1.10 -8.80 -5.42
CA LEU A 106 0.95 -7.48 -6.02
C LEU A 106 1.74 -6.45 -5.25
N ASP A 107 1.63 -6.41 -3.93
CA ASP A 107 2.43 -5.47 -3.15
C ASP A 107 3.93 -5.77 -3.26
N TYR A 108 4.32 -7.04 -3.36
CA TYR A 108 5.72 -7.49 -3.54
C TYR A 108 6.31 -7.04 -4.88
N THR A 109 5.48 -7.02 -5.93
CA THR A 109 5.88 -6.54 -7.26
C THR A 109 5.98 -5.02 -7.36
N THR A 110 5.39 -4.28 -6.41
CA THR A 110 5.49 -2.82 -6.35
C THR A 110 6.61 -2.37 -5.41
N ILE A 111 6.43 -1.25 -4.73
CA ILE A 111 7.49 -0.47 -4.07
C ILE A 111 7.95 -1.03 -2.72
N ALA A 112 7.12 -1.83 -2.05
CA ALA A 112 7.26 -2.10 -0.63
C ALA A 112 8.16 -3.32 -0.35
N LYS A 113 9.11 -3.16 0.57
CA LYS A 113 9.77 -4.29 1.23
C LYS A 113 8.78 -5.05 2.10
N MET A 114 8.94 -6.37 2.15
CA MET A 114 8.18 -7.28 2.99
C MET A 114 9.00 -8.55 3.24
N ARG A 115 8.51 -9.40 4.14
CA ARG A 115 9.12 -10.69 4.51
C ARG A 115 8.21 -11.84 4.09
N PRO A 116 8.16 -12.19 2.78
CA PRO A 116 7.16 -13.14 2.27
C PRO A 116 7.33 -14.56 2.85
N PHE A 117 8.53 -14.87 3.37
CA PHE A 117 8.88 -16.18 3.94
C PHE A 117 8.96 -16.19 5.47
N TYR A 118 8.57 -15.11 6.16
CA TYR A 118 8.44 -15.14 7.62
C TYR A 118 7.37 -16.18 8.03
N PRO A 119 7.56 -17.00 9.10
CA PRO A 119 8.63 -16.97 10.09
C PRO A 119 9.89 -17.79 9.74
N PHE A 120 9.97 -18.39 8.56
CA PHE A 120 11.13 -19.20 8.15
C PHE A 120 12.36 -18.36 7.76
N SER A 121 12.15 -17.07 7.44
CA SER A 121 13.21 -16.11 7.15
C SER A 121 12.81 -14.71 7.61
N THR A 122 13.77 -13.98 8.19
CA THR A 122 13.64 -12.57 8.56
C THR A 122 14.15 -11.63 7.46
N ASN A 123 14.62 -12.18 6.33
CA ASN A 123 15.11 -11.39 5.21
C ASN A 123 13.96 -10.67 4.52
N GLU A 124 14.08 -9.35 4.47
CA GLU A 124 13.21 -8.53 3.64
C GLU A 124 13.63 -8.59 2.17
N SER A 125 12.65 -8.48 1.29
CA SER A 125 12.88 -8.37 -0.14
C SER A 125 11.72 -7.64 -0.80
N ALA A 126 11.92 -7.25 -2.05
CA ALA A 126 10.87 -6.74 -2.90
C ALA A 126 11.28 -6.90 -4.36
N LEU A 127 10.35 -7.24 -5.24
CA LEU A 127 10.63 -7.32 -6.67
C LEU A 127 10.74 -5.92 -7.28
N ARG A 128 9.95 -4.94 -6.81
CA ARG A 128 10.03 -3.53 -7.26
C ARG A 128 10.05 -3.39 -8.78
N ALA A 129 9.28 -4.22 -9.46
CA ALA A 129 9.25 -4.32 -10.90
C ALA A 129 8.24 -3.37 -11.53
N LEU A 130 7.16 -3.10 -10.80
CA LEU A 130 6.04 -2.29 -11.23
C LEU A 130 5.97 -1.00 -10.42
N TYR A 131 5.67 0.08 -11.14
CA TYR A 131 5.43 1.37 -10.52
C TYR A 131 4.09 1.35 -9.75
N PRO A 132 4.00 1.93 -8.55
CA PRO A 132 2.76 1.94 -7.76
C PRO A 132 1.53 2.47 -8.48
N PHE A 133 1.71 3.40 -9.42
CA PHE A 133 0.62 3.96 -10.24
C PHE A 133 0.57 3.35 -11.64
N ASP A 134 1.12 2.15 -11.84
CA ASP A 134 0.98 1.42 -13.08
C ASP A 134 -0.51 1.16 -13.35
N PRO A 135 -1.02 1.57 -14.53
CA PRO A 135 -2.44 1.49 -14.84
C PRO A 135 -2.95 0.04 -14.90
N VAL A 136 -2.10 -0.94 -15.22
CA VAL A 136 -2.53 -2.34 -15.32
C VAL A 136 -2.92 -2.87 -13.93
N ILE A 137 -2.08 -2.66 -12.93
CA ILE A 137 -2.33 -3.16 -11.56
C ILE A 137 -3.33 -2.30 -10.77
N ASN A 138 -3.63 -1.08 -11.22
CA ASN A 138 -4.61 -0.21 -10.56
C ASN A 138 -5.97 -0.16 -11.26
N ILE A 139 -6.03 -0.18 -12.59
CA ILE A 139 -7.30 -0.02 -13.33
C ILE A 139 -7.99 -1.38 -13.51
N ILE A 140 -7.26 -2.43 -13.88
CA ILE A 140 -7.85 -3.74 -14.15
C ILE A 140 -8.61 -4.27 -12.92
N PRO A 141 -8.05 -4.23 -11.70
CA PRO A 141 -8.79 -4.69 -10.53
C PRO A 141 -10.02 -3.84 -10.21
N LEU A 142 -10.04 -2.55 -10.57
CA LEU A 142 -11.19 -1.69 -10.29
C LEU A 142 -12.41 -2.00 -11.18
N LEU A 143 -12.22 -2.58 -12.37
CA LEU A 143 -13.31 -2.87 -13.31
C LEU A 143 -14.46 -3.70 -12.69
N PRO A 144 -14.20 -4.82 -11.98
CA PRO A 144 -15.24 -5.56 -11.25
C PRO A 144 -15.98 -4.71 -10.23
N VAL A 145 -15.28 -3.85 -9.50
CA VAL A 145 -15.90 -2.95 -8.51
C VAL A 145 -16.85 -1.99 -9.22
N PHE A 146 -16.43 -1.41 -10.35
CA PHE A 146 -17.27 -0.55 -11.18
C PHE A 146 -18.51 -1.28 -11.71
N ILE A 147 -18.36 -2.53 -12.16
CA ILE A 147 -19.48 -3.35 -12.67
C ILE A 147 -20.50 -3.60 -11.56
N VAL A 148 -20.05 -4.04 -10.39
CA VAL A 148 -20.91 -4.29 -9.22
C VAL A 148 -21.59 -3.00 -8.76
N ALA A 149 -20.87 -1.88 -8.72
CA ALA A 149 -21.43 -0.58 -8.35
C ALA A 149 -22.50 -0.11 -9.36
N ALA A 150 -22.24 -0.27 -10.67
CA ALA A 150 -23.20 0.07 -11.72
C ALA A 150 -24.47 -0.79 -11.63
N GLU A 151 -24.33 -2.09 -11.38
CA GLU A 151 -25.47 -3.00 -11.18
C GLU A 151 -26.29 -2.61 -9.94
N TYR A 152 -25.62 -2.31 -8.82
CA TYR A 152 -26.27 -1.82 -7.61
C TYR A 152 -27.06 -0.53 -7.87
N MET A 153 -26.46 0.45 -8.56
CA MET A 153 -27.13 1.71 -8.92
C MET A 153 -28.35 1.48 -9.81
N LYS A 154 -28.27 0.58 -10.78
CA LYS A 154 -29.38 0.22 -11.67
C LYS A 154 -30.54 -0.45 -10.90
N ASN A 155 -30.23 -1.30 -9.94
CA ASN A 155 -31.23 -2.02 -9.15
C ASN A 155 -31.81 -1.20 -7.99
N ARG A 156 -31.08 -0.19 -7.49
CA ARG A 156 -31.56 0.76 -6.47
C ARG A 156 -32.79 1.54 -6.91
N ASP A 157 -32.87 1.89 -8.18
CA ASP A 157 -34.04 2.59 -8.74
C ASP A 157 -35.28 1.68 -8.84
N LYS A 158 -35.08 0.39 -9.13
CA LYS A 158 -36.16 -0.61 -9.11
C LYS A 158 -36.72 -0.82 -7.70
N TRP A 159 -35.86 -0.81 -6.69
CA TRP A 159 -36.27 -0.91 -5.28
C TRP A 159 -37.04 0.33 -4.80
N ARG A 160 -36.71 1.53 -5.29
CA ARG A 160 -37.48 2.76 -5.00
C ARG A 160 -38.84 2.80 -5.69
N LEU A 161 -38.96 2.21 -6.87
CA LEU A 161 -40.24 2.10 -7.59
C LEU A 161 -41.12 0.96 -7.04
N GLY A 162 -40.54 -0.06 -6.41
CA GLY A 162 -41.25 -1.20 -5.82
C GLY A 162 -41.90 -0.94 -4.44
N THR A 163 -41.50 0.13 -3.73
CA THR A 163 -42.13 0.52 -2.45
C THR A 163 -43.37 1.41 -2.61
N GLY A 164 -43.94 1.49 -3.81
CA GLY A 164 -45.22 2.13 -4.11
C GLY A 164 -46.43 1.22 -3.94
N VAL A 165 -46.36 0.19 -3.07
CA VAL A 165 -47.54 -0.61 -2.72
C VAL A 165 -48.45 0.27 -1.87
N LYS A 166 -49.56 0.73 -2.46
CA LYS A 166 -50.67 1.40 -1.79
C LYS A 166 -51.13 0.57 -0.59
N TRP A 167 -50.77 1.00 0.61
CA TRP A 167 -51.40 0.54 1.84
C TRP A 167 -52.81 1.15 1.92
N ASN A 168 -53.81 0.43 1.40
CA ASN A 168 -55.21 0.74 1.62
C ASN A 168 -55.60 0.34 3.05
N PHE A 169 -55.31 1.20 4.02
CA PHE A 169 -55.91 1.07 5.35
C PHE A 169 -57.36 1.59 5.28
N LYS A 170 -58.32 0.65 5.24
CA LYS A 170 -59.73 0.94 5.58
C LYS A 170 -59.77 1.44 7.03
N SER A 171 -59.92 2.75 7.20
CA SER A 171 -60.09 3.37 8.52
C SER A 171 -61.47 3.05 9.09
N LYS A 172 -61.53 2.25 10.16
CA LYS A 172 -62.68 2.22 11.07
C LYS A 172 -62.64 3.44 11.99
N LYS A 173 -63.78 4.13 12.05
CA LYS A 173 -64.17 5.26 12.90
C LYS A 173 -63.46 5.33 14.27
N ARG A 174 -62.98 6.53 14.64
CA ARG A 174 -63.17 7.15 15.97
C ARG A 174 -63.20 8.69 15.85
N ARG A 175 -64.05 9.29 16.69
CA ARG A 175 -64.62 10.65 16.67
C ARG A 175 -63.64 11.76 17.12
N PRO A 176 -63.97 13.05 16.91
CA PRO A 176 -63.03 14.16 16.94
C PRO A 176 -62.92 14.81 18.33
N PHE A 177 -61.75 15.36 18.64
CA PHE A 177 -61.61 16.37 19.70
C PHE A 177 -60.94 17.61 19.10
N LYS A 178 -61.55 18.77 19.36
CA LYS A 178 -61.27 20.08 18.77
C LYS A 178 -60.79 21.00 19.90
N GLY A 179 -59.67 21.69 19.71
CA GLY A 179 -59.14 22.73 20.62
C GLY A 179 -57.66 22.99 20.32
N ARG A 180 -57.36 23.91 19.41
CA ARG A 180 -56.91 25.31 19.62
C ARG A 180 -55.38 25.45 19.83
N ASP A 181 -54.76 25.97 18.76
CA ASP A 181 -53.82 27.10 18.69
C ASP A 181 -52.45 26.94 19.40
N SER A 182 -51.38 26.59 18.68
CA SER A 182 -50.53 27.45 17.81
C SER A 182 -49.52 28.28 18.62
N TRP A 183 -48.22 28.09 18.33
CA TRP A 183 -47.27 29.18 18.07
C TRP A 183 -45.99 28.66 17.40
N SER A 184 -45.61 29.40 16.33
CA SER A 184 -44.28 29.58 15.72
C SER A 184 -43.36 28.39 15.38
N LEU A 185 -43.18 28.12 14.08
CA LEU A 185 -41.87 27.83 13.44
C LEU A 185 -42.02 27.62 11.90
N LYS A 186 -42.56 28.61 11.19
CA LYS A 186 -42.55 28.65 9.72
C LYS A 186 -41.56 29.71 9.25
N SER A 187 -40.29 29.34 9.06
CA SER A 187 -39.46 29.92 7.97
C SER A 187 -38.08 29.26 7.79
N ARG A 188 -37.54 28.51 8.77
CA ARG A 188 -36.18 27.92 8.65
C ARG A 188 -36.13 26.57 7.94
N ASP A 189 -37.13 25.71 8.11
CA ASP A 189 -37.13 24.37 7.52
C ASP A 189 -37.43 24.36 6.01
N SER A 190 -38.21 25.33 5.53
CA SER A 190 -38.53 25.48 4.10
C SER A 190 -37.28 25.76 3.26
N LEU A 191 -36.36 26.60 3.74
CA LEU A 191 -35.16 26.98 3.00
C LEU A 191 -34.10 25.86 2.98
N LYS A 192 -33.95 25.14 4.10
CA LYS A 192 -33.06 23.96 4.21
C LYS A 192 -33.55 22.82 3.31
N ASN A 193 -34.87 22.61 3.23
CA ASN A 193 -35.47 21.60 2.35
C ASN A 193 -35.34 21.98 0.87
N LYS A 194 -35.49 23.27 0.51
CA LYS A 194 -35.35 23.75 -0.87
C LYS A 194 -33.91 23.62 -1.38
N ASN A 195 -32.92 23.91 -0.53
CA ASN A 195 -31.51 23.72 -0.87
C ASN A 195 -31.15 22.23 -0.99
N ASN A 196 -31.68 21.35 -0.13
CA ASN A 196 -31.49 19.90 -0.25
C ASN A 196 -32.19 19.30 -1.48
N LEU A 197 -33.38 19.78 -1.85
CA LEU A 197 -34.06 19.38 -3.09
C LEU A 197 -33.29 19.83 -4.31
N LYS A 198 -32.83 21.09 -4.35
CA LYS A 198 -32.06 21.64 -5.48
C LYS A 198 -30.72 20.92 -5.65
N ASN A 199 -30.04 20.58 -4.54
CA ASN A 199 -28.80 19.82 -4.59
C ASN A 199 -29.03 18.36 -5.03
N ARG A 200 -30.13 17.74 -4.60
CA ARG A 200 -30.57 16.42 -5.08
C ARG A 200 -30.93 16.43 -6.56
N ASP A 201 -31.58 17.47 -7.05
CA ASP A 201 -31.94 17.59 -8.46
C ASP A 201 -30.70 17.80 -9.34
N ILE A 202 -29.72 18.60 -8.90
CA ILE A 202 -28.44 18.74 -9.59
C ILE A 202 -27.66 17.42 -9.60
N LEU A 203 -27.63 16.69 -8.47
CA LEU A 203 -26.99 15.38 -8.38
C LEU A 203 -27.68 14.37 -9.28
N ASN A 204 -29.02 14.33 -9.27
CA ASN A 204 -29.83 13.46 -10.12
C ASN A 204 -29.69 13.81 -11.61
N ARG A 205 -29.49 15.09 -11.96
CA ARG A 205 -29.25 15.52 -13.34
C ARG A 205 -27.84 15.19 -13.83
N LYS A 206 -26.82 15.25 -12.96
CA LYS A 206 -25.47 14.73 -13.25
C LYS A 206 -25.46 13.20 -13.37
N LEU A 207 -26.20 12.51 -12.49
CA LEU A 207 -26.41 11.05 -12.54
C LEU A 207 -27.24 10.60 -13.75
N SER A 208 -28.20 11.39 -14.21
CA SER A 208 -28.97 11.08 -15.43
C SER A 208 -28.16 11.33 -16.71
N GLY A 209 -27.20 12.27 -16.68
CA GLY A 209 -26.16 12.40 -17.71
C GLY A 209 -25.29 11.15 -17.82
N LEU A 210 -24.88 10.57 -16.68
CA LEU A 210 -24.18 9.29 -16.61
C LEU A 210 -25.03 8.10 -17.11
N LYS A 211 -26.36 8.13 -16.90
CA LYS A 211 -27.30 7.12 -17.44
C LYS A 211 -27.41 7.13 -18.97
N LYS A 212 -27.02 8.22 -19.63
CA LYS A 212 -27.17 8.40 -21.09
C LYS A 212 -25.97 7.89 -21.90
N LEU A 213 -24.96 7.32 -21.25
CA LEU A 213 -23.87 6.62 -21.92
C LEU A 213 -24.39 5.25 -22.40
N SER A 214 -24.94 5.21 -23.61
CA SER A 214 -25.28 3.96 -24.34
C SER A 214 -24.14 2.94 -24.31
N VAL A 215 -22.91 3.44 -24.27
CA VAL A 215 -21.65 2.68 -24.12
C VAL A 215 -21.60 1.89 -22.81
N LEU A 216 -22.00 2.45 -21.66
CA LEU A 216 -21.97 1.75 -20.37
C LEU A 216 -23.02 0.63 -20.30
N ASN A 217 -24.20 0.86 -20.87
CA ASN A 217 -25.26 -0.15 -20.95
C ASN A 217 -24.87 -1.28 -21.92
N GLY A 218 -24.25 -0.95 -23.05
CA GLY A 218 -23.71 -1.93 -24.01
C GLY A 218 -22.58 -2.77 -23.41
N PHE A 219 -21.64 -2.11 -22.72
CA PHE A 219 -20.52 -2.77 -22.03
C PHE A 219 -21.02 -3.69 -20.92
N HIS A 220 -21.90 -3.23 -20.04
CA HIS A 220 -22.50 -4.07 -19.00
C HIS A 220 -23.26 -5.27 -19.59
N GLY A 221 -23.97 -5.08 -20.70
CA GLY A 221 -24.65 -6.17 -21.40
C GLY A 221 -23.70 -7.17 -22.06
N PHE A 222 -22.51 -6.74 -22.48
CA PHE A 222 -21.45 -7.61 -22.99
C PHE A 222 -20.80 -8.41 -21.86
N VAL A 223 -20.41 -7.74 -20.77
CA VAL A 223 -19.81 -8.39 -19.59
C VAL A 223 -20.72 -9.46 -19.02
N ASN A 224 -22.01 -9.19 -18.82
CA ASN A 224 -22.94 -10.18 -18.27
C ASN A 224 -23.15 -11.39 -19.18
N ARG A 225 -23.00 -11.25 -20.51
CA ARG A 225 -23.12 -12.38 -21.46
C ARG A 225 -21.90 -13.28 -21.50
N HIS A 226 -20.73 -12.76 -21.12
CA HIS A 226 -19.45 -13.47 -21.17
C HIS A 226 -18.71 -13.48 -19.82
N GLU A 227 -19.45 -13.32 -18.71
CA GLU A 227 -18.95 -12.94 -17.39
C GLU A 227 -17.74 -13.77 -16.93
N GLY A 228 -17.84 -15.11 -16.97
CA GLY A 228 -16.75 -15.99 -16.56
C GLY A 228 -15.50 -15.88 -17.43
N LYS A 229 -15.64 -15.82 -18.76
CA LYS A 229 -14.50 -15.69 -19.70
C LYS A 229 -13.86 -14.30 -19.61
N PHE A 230 -14.67 -13.28 -19.37
CA PHE A 230 -14.24 -11.90 -19.25
C PHE A 230 -13.37 -11.68 -18.00
N TYR A 231 -13.83 -12.13 -16.83
CA TYR A 231 -13.05 -12.02 -15.59
C TYR A 231 -11.79 -12.91 -15.61
N ALA A 232 -11.88 -14.12 -16.17
CA ALA A 232 -10.71 -14.98 -16.34
C ALA A 232 -9.63 -14.33 -17.22
N SER A 233 -10.03 -13.62 -18.28
CA SER A 233 -9.10 -12.91 -19.17
C SER A 233 -8.35 -11.79 -18.44
N PHE A 234 -9.01 -11.06 -17.54
CA PHE A 234 -8.33 -10.03 -16.75
C PHE A 234 -7.38 -10.58 -15.70
N ILE A 235 -7.75 -11.67 -15.02
CA ILE A 235 -6.84 -12.37 -14.12
C ILE A 235 -5.61 -12.83 -14.90
N LEU A 236 -5.80 -13.39 -16.10
CA LEU A 236 -4.69 -13.82 -16.95
C LEU A 236 -3.79 -12.64 -17.33
N ILE A 237 -4.35 -11.52 -17.79
CA ILE A 237 -3.56 -10.32 -18.11
C ILE A 237 -2.79 -9.84 -16.89
N LEU A 238 -3.44 -9.76 -15.72
CA LEU A 238 -2.79 -9.34 -14.48
C LEU A 238 -1.62 -10.27 -14.12
N LEU A 239 -1.84 -11.59 -14.17
CA LEU A 239 -0.80 -12.59 -13.88
C LEU A 239 0.36 -12.52 -14.87
N VAL A 240 0.06 -12.39 -16.16
CA VAL A 240 1.08 -12.22 -17.19
C VAL A 240 1.90 -10.96 -16.93
N TRP A 241 1.24 -9.84 -16.62
CA TRP A 241 1.92 -8.57 -16.33
C TRP A 241 2.80 -8.65 -15.07
N THR A 242 2.26 -9.20 -13.99
CA THR A 242 2.96 -9.35 -12.70
C THR A 242 4.02 -10.44 -12.71
N THR A 243 4.08 -11.29 -13.73
CA THR A 243 5.12 -12.30 -13.90
C THR A 243 6.21 -11.85 -14.88
N ILE A 244 5.83 -11.30 -16.04
CA ILE A 244 6.77 -10.91 -17.10
C ILE A 244 7.67 -9.77 -16.63
N PHE A 245 7.12 -8.71 -16.01
CA PHE A 245 7.93 -7.55 -15.62
C PHE A 245 9.01 -7.89 -14.59
N PRO A 246 8.73 -8.65 -13.51
CA PRO A 246 9.78 -9.14 -12.63
C PRO A 246 10.86 -9.97 -13.33
N ILE A 247 10.48 -10.87 -14.23
CA ILE A 247 11.46 -11.68 -14.99
C ILE A 247 12.32 -10.76 -15.88
N ALA A 248 11.68 -9.88 -16.65
CA ALA A 248 12.36 -8.90 -17.49
C ALA A 248 13.31 -8.01 -16.68
N LYS A 249 12.93 -7.65 -15.45
CA LYS A 249 13.76 -6.86 -14.54
C LYS A 249 15.01 -7.62 -14.16
N VAL A 250 14.86 -8.87 -13.71
CA VAL A 250 15.99 -9.71 -13.31
C VAL A 250 16.97 -9.87 -14.48
N LEU A 251 16.48 -10.16 -15.68
CA LEU A 251 17.31 -10.30 -16.88
C LEU A 251 18.00 -8.98 -17.26
N LEU A 252 17.30 -7.86 -17.19
CA LEU A 252 17.86 -6.55 -17.50
C LEU A 252 18.95 -6.15 -16.49
N ILE A 253 18.70 -6.33 -15.19
CA ILE A 253 19.68 -6.03 -14.14
C ILE A 253 20.90 -6.94 -14.26
N ASP A 254 20.72 -8.21 -14.57
CA ASP A 254 21.81 -9.16 -14.80
C ASP A 254 22.66 -8.74 -16.02
N SER A 255 22.03 -8.30 -17.11
CA SER A 255 22.74 -7.74 -18.26
C SER A 255 23.55 -6.50 -17.91
N ILE A 256 22.96 -5.55 -17.18
CA ILE A 256 23.64 -4.34 -16.74
C ILE A 256 24.77 -4.67 -15.76
N SER A 257 24.57 -5.65 -14.87
CA SER A 257 25.61 -6.11 -13.93
C SER A 257 26.85 -6.62 -14.67
N ARG A 258 26.65 -7.39 -15.76
CA ARG A 258 27.75 -7.85 -16.61
C ARG A 258 28.50 -6.70 -17.29
N GLU A 259 27.78 -5.70 -17.79
CA GLU A 259 28.37 -4.54 -18.46
C GLU A 259 29.13 -3.63 -17.48
N GLU A 260 28.60 -3.46 -16.27
CA GLU A 260 29.21 -2.69 -15.19
C GLU A 260 30.35 -3.45 -14.47
N GLY A 261 30.54 -4.74 -14.78
CA GLY A 261 31.56 -5.59 -14.16
C GLY A 261 31.34 -5.84 -12.66
N THR A 262 30.12 -5.66 -12.16
CA THR A 262 29.78 -5.74 -10.74
C THR A 262 28.36 -6.25 -10.53
N LYS A 263 28.11 -6.91 -9.39
CA LYS A 263 26.80 -7.47 -9.09
C LYS A 263 25.85 -6.39 -8.59
N ILE A 264 24.82 -6.09 -9.38
CA ILE A 264 23.76 -5.16 -8.99
C ILE A 264 22.57 -5.97 -8.43
N SER A 265 22.10 -5.60 -7.23
CA SER A 265 20.94 -6.24 -6.61
C SER A 265 19.66 -5.79 -7.32
N TYR A 266 18.87 -6.74 -7.86
CA TYR A 266 17.57 -6.42 -8.44
C TYR A 266 16.52 -6.06 -7.38
N ASN A 267 16.68 -6.58 -6.15
CA ASN A 267 15.80 -6.29 -5.01
C ASN A 267 15.94 -4.82 -4.56
N ASP A 268 17.16 -4.30 -4.63
CA ASP A 268 17.50 -2.96 -4.15
C ASP A 268 17.42 -1.91 -5.27
N THR A 269 16.67 -2.19 -6.33
CA THR A 269 16.32 -1.17 -7.34
C THR A 269 14.89 -0.69 -7.18
N TYR A 270 14.63 0.55 -7.57
CA TYR A 270 13.41 1.24 -7.19
C TYR A 270 12.65 1.83 -8.39
N PRO A 271 11.35 1.57 -8.58
CA PRO A 271 10.57 2.11 -9.68
C PRO A 271 10.29 3.60 -9.49
N ILE A 272 10.81 4.44 -10.38
CA ILE A 272 10.62 5.90 -10.35
C ILE A 272 9.47 6.37 -11.24
N SER A 273 9.16 5.61 -12.30
CA SER A 273 8.00 5.82 -13.16
C SER A 273 7.66 4.51 -13.88
N ILE A 274 6.57 4.50 -14.66
CA ILE A 274 6.22 3.35 -15.48
C ILE A 274 7.40 2.98 -16.37
N GLY A 275 7.83 1.73 -16.27
CA GLY A 275 8.92 1.17 -17.06
C GLY A 275 10.33 1.70 -16.72
N LYS A 276 10.51 2.46 -15.63
CA LYS A 276 11.81 3.00 -15.24
C LYS A 276 12.10 2.79 -13.77
N PHE A 277 13.35 2.48 -13.45
CA PHE A 277 13.82 2.31 -12.08
C PHE A 277 15.21 2.89 -11.86
N LEU A 278 15.53 3.17 -10.60
CA LEU A 278 16.87 3.51 -10.14
C LEU A 278 17.54 2.25 -9.59
N ALA A 279 18.71 1.93 -10.11
CA ALA A 279 19.61 0.96 -9.53
C ALA A 279 20.79 1.69 -8.88
N ALA A 280 21.42 1.06 -7.89
CA ALA A 280 22.63 1.58 -7.27
C ALA A 280 23.57 0.43 -6.91
N TYR A 281 24.85 0.72 -6.78
CA TYR A 281 25.83 -0.22 -6.25
C TYR A 281 27.04 0.54 -5.69
N SER A 282 27.81 -0.11 -4.81
CA SER A 282 29.07 0.44 -4.28
C SER A 282 30.13 0.40 -5.38
N TYR A 283 30.55 1.57 -5.86
CA TYR A 283 31.54 1.66 -6.94
C TYR A 283 32.96 1.52 -6.40
N ASP A 284 33.25 2.19 -5.30
CA ASP A 284 34.50 2.10 -4.54
C ASP A 284 34.20 2.29 -3.04
N ASP A 285 35.24 2.44 -2.23
CA ASP A 285 35.09 2.61 -0.77
C ASP A 285 34.44 3.94 -0.38
N THR A 286 34.44 4.95 -1.25
CA THR A 286 33.94 6.30 -0.93
C THR A 286 32.65 6.65 -1.66
N ARG A 287 32.27 5.95 -2.72
CA ARG A 287 31.15 6.34 -3.60
C ARG A 287 30.21 5.20 -3.97
N TYR A 288 28.95 5.55 -4.14
CA TYR A 288 27.98 4.75 -4.89
C TYR A 288 27.88 5.24 -6.32
N LYS A 289 27.67 4.32 -7.26
CA LYS A 289 27.19 4.64 -8.61
C LYS A 289 25.70 4.35 -8.68
N LEU A 290 24.95 5.32 -9.16
CA LEU A 290 23.51 5.24 -9.36
C LEU A 290 23.21 5.27 -10.85
N LEU A 291 22.28 4.40 -11.26
CA LEU A 291 21.88 4.20 -12.64
C LEU A 291 20.38 4.44 -12.76
N LYS A 292 20.00 5.32 -13.68
CA LYS A 292 18.61 5.42 -14.14
C LYS A 292 18.42 4.47 -15.30
N VAL A 293 17.56 3.48 -15.11
CA VAL A 293 17.35 2.39 -16.05
C VAL A 293 15.91 2.39 -16.54
N SER A 294 15.73 2.05 -17.81
CA SER A 294 14.45 1.88 -18.49
C SER A 294 14.38 0.48 -19.09
N TYR A 295 13.22 -0.18 -18.97
CA TYR A 295 13.02 -1.48 -19.64
C TYR A 295 13.13 -1.39 -21.17
N TRP A 296 12.95 -0.18 -21.73
CA TRP A 296 12.92 0.02 -23.18
C TRP A 296 14.27 0.42 -23.77
N SER A 297 15.11 1.10 -23.01
CA SER A 297 16.35 1.70 -23.52
C SER A 297 17.59 1.36 -22.68
N GLY A 298 17.48 0.51 -21.65
CA GLY A 298 18.59 0.19 -20.77
C GLY A 298 18.99 1.36 -19.87
N VAL A 299 20.28 1.56 -19.66
CA VAL A 299 20.83 2.64 -18.82
C VAL A 299 20.67 3.98 -19.53
N GLU A 300 19.83 4.88 -18.98
CA GLU A 300 19.60 6.22 -19.53
C GLU A 300 20.60 7.25 -18.98
N LYS A 301 20.98 7.13 -17.70
CA LYS A 301 21.89 8.06 -17.01
C LYS A 301 22.63 7.33 -15.89
N SER A 302 23.85 7.78 -15.61
CA SER A 302 24.61 7.37 -14.43
C SER A 302 25.14 8.59 -13.68
N PHE A 303 25.27 8.48 -12.37
CA PHE A 303 25.82 9.51 -11.49
C PHE A 303 26.49 8.87 -10.27
N TYR A 304 27.34 9.63 -9.59
CA TYR A 304 28.04 9.19 -8.40
C TYR A 304 27.57 9.98 -7.18
N VAL A 305 27.54 9.32 -6.04
CA VAL A 305 27.16 9.90 -4.75
C VAL A 305 28.21 9.49 -3.72
N GLU A 306 28.77 10.47 -3.01
CA GLU A 306 29.70 10.22 -1.91
C GLU A 306 28.98 9.54 -0.75
N LYS A 307 29.62 8.53 -0.15
CA LYS A 307 29.11 7.80 1.01
C LYS A 307 29.17 8.65 2.28
N VAL A 308 30.20 9.49 2.41
CA VAL A 308 30.39 10.38 3.55
C VAL A 308 30.68 11.77 3.05
N THR A 309 29.87 12.74 3.46
CA THR A 309 30.09 14.17 3.20
C THR A 309 30.31 14.87 4.53
N VAL A 310 31.38 15.65 4.64
CA VAL A 310 31.72 16.36 5.88
C VAL A 310 31.50 17.86 5.66
N THR A 311 30.77 18.50 6.58
CA THR A 311 30.58 19.95 6.61
C THR A 311 31.25 20.53 7.85
N GLY A 312 32.29 21.33 7.67
CA GLY A 312 33.12 21.85 8.75
C GLY A 312 34.40 21.03 8.98
N ASP A 313 35.07 21.27 10.11
CA ASP A 313 36.32 20.59 10.49
C ASP A 313 36.04 19.51 11.53
N VAL A 314 35.70 18.30 11.05
CA VAL A 314 35.42 17.12 11.88
C VAL A 314 36.40 16.01 11.51
N PRO A 315 37.61 15.99 12.09
CA PRO A 315 38.69 15.10 11.67
C PRO A 315 38.39 13.61 11.89
N ASP A 316 37.48 13.29 12.81
CA ASP A 316 37.02 11.95 13.17
C ASP A 316 35.65 11.59 12.56
N ALA A 317 35.20 12.31 11.51
CA ALA A 317 33.90 12.12 10.88
C ALA A 317 33.60 10.67 10.45
N SER A 318 34.62 9.95 9.94
CA SER A 318 34.47 8.55 9.53
C SER A 318 34.10 7.63 10.70
N ALA A 319 34.61 7.89 11.91
CA ALA A 319 34.30 7.10 13.09
C ALA A 319 32.85 7.29 13.53
N TYR A 320 32.33 8.53 13.46
CA TYR A 320 30.93 8.83 13.74
C TYR A 320 29.98 8.24 12.69
N ALA A 321 30.35 8.30 11.41
CA ALA A 321 29.58 7.66 10.35
C ALA A 321 29.50 6.14 10.55
N GLU A 322 30.63 5.50 10.90
CA GLU A 322 30.67 4.07 11.21
C GLU A 322 29.82 3.73 12.45
N ARG A 323 29.92 4.52 13.51
CA ARG A 323 29.11 4.35 14.72
C ARG A 323 27.61 4.43 14.42
N ALA A 324 27.18 5.44 13.67
CA ALA A 324 25.79 5.58 13.23
C ALA A 324 25.36 4.39 12.35
N GLY A 325 26.23 3.91 11.47
CA GLY A 325 26.00 2.73 10.64
C GLY A 325 25.80 1.44 11.46
N ARG A 326 26.60 1.23 12.51
CA ARG A 326 26.46 0.08 13.41
C ARG A 326 25.15 0.14 14.21
N LEU A 327 24.82 1.30 14.77
CA LEU A 327 23.55 1.50 15.46
C LEU A 327 22.38 1.19 14.52
N TYR A 328 22.35 1.81 13.34
CA TYR A 328 21.33 1.57 12.34
C TYR A 328 21.21 0.08 11.96
N GLY A 329 22.33 -0.60 11.78
CA GLY A 329 22.41 -2.03 11.47
C GLY A 329 21.76 -2.94 12.52
N ASN A 330 21.68 -2.52 13.78
CA ASN A 330 21.01 -3.28 14.85
C ASN A 330 19.50 -3.05 14.91
N SER A 331 18.98 -2.03 14.22
CA SER A 331 17.56 -1.69 14.28
C SER A 331 16.72 -2.40 13.21
N VAL A 332 15.44 -2.58 13.52
CA VAL A 332 14.41 -3.03 12.58
C VAL A 332 13.23 -2.05 12.63
N PRO A 333 12.69 -1.59 11.48
CA PRO A 333 13.05 -1.94 10.10
C PRO A 333 14.27 -1.19 9.54
N GLN A 334 14.91 -1.79 8.53
CA GLN A 334 16.01 -1.18 7.77
C GLN A 334 15.49 -0.58 6.45
N ALA A 335 14.97 0.65 6.51
CA ALA A 335 14.40 1.33 5.34
C ALA A 335 15.41 1.81 4.27
N ILE A 336 16.69 1.97 4.62
CA ILE A 336 17.76 2.55 3.80
C ILE A 336 18.61 1.42 3.20
N ASP A 337 18.63 1.30 1.88
CA ASP A 337 19.36 0.22 1.19
C ASP A 337 20.82 0.63 0.89
N TYR A 338 21.05 1.92 0.60
CA TYR A 338 22.37 2.47 0.27
C TYR A 338 22.68 3.65 1.19
N PRO A 339 23.22 3.40 2.40
CA PRO A 339 23.41 4.44 3.41
C PRO A 339 24.48 5.45 3.00
N VAL A 340 24.10 6.73 3.05
CA VAL A 340 25.01 7.88 2.94
C VAL A 340 24.91 8.72 4.21
N TYR A 341 26.05 9.30 4.60
CA TYR A 341 26.24 10.00 5.86
C TYR A 341 26.67 11.44 5.60
N SER A 342 25.95 12.39 6.17
CA SER A 342 26.41 13.78 6.27
C SER A 342 26.80 14.08 7.70
N VAL A 343 28.06 14.42 7.93
CA VAL A 343 28.62 14.69 9.25
C VAL A 343 28.89 16.19 9.39
N SER A 344 28.44 16.76 10.49
CA SER A 344 28.67 18.15 10.84
C SER A 344 28.80 18.30 12.35
N GLU A 345 29.59 19.26 12.80
CA GLU A 345 29.74 19.57 14.23
C GLU A 345 29.20 20.96 14.53
N LYS A 346 28.51 21.09 15.66
CA LYS A 346 28.04 22.38 16.17
C LYS A 346 27.97 22.34 17.70
N ASP A 347 28.52 23.35 18.35
CA ASP A 347 28.42 23.56 19.80
C ASP A 347 28.89 22.36 20.65
N GLY A 348 29.87 21.57 20.16
CA GLY A 348 30.38 20.36 20.84
C GLY A 348 29.63 19.06 20.49
N ASP A 349 28.51 19.15 19.78
CA ASP A 349 27.74 18.00 19.31
C ASP A 349 28.09 17.64 17.87
N VAL A 350 28.36 16.35 17.63
CA VAL A 350 28.53 15.81 16.29
C VAL A 350 27.20 15.26 15.79
N THR A 351 26.66 15.88 14.74
CA THR A 351 25.45 15.43 14.08
C THR A 351 25.80 14.58 12.86
N VAL A 352 25.23 13.38 12.80
CA VAL A 352 25.30 12.48 11.64
C VAL A 352 23.90 12.31 11.06
N ILE A 353 23.71 12.78 9.82
CA ILE A 353 22.50 12.57 9.04
C ILE A 353 22.72 11.33 8.17
N LEU A 354 21.95 10.28 8.44
CA LEU A 354 21.90 9.04 7.67
C LEU A 354 20.68 9.04 6.76
N SER A 355 20.90 8.85 5.46
CA SER A 355 19.85 8.78 4.44
C SER A 355 20.21 7.80 3.31
N ASP A 356 19.31 7.59 2.36
CA ASP A 356 19.58 6.75 1.18
C ASP A 356 20.22 7.55 0.05
N ALA A 357 21.24 7.00 -0.60
CA ALA A 357 21.96 7.63 -1.73
C ALA A 357 21.03 8.07 -2.87
N ARG A 358 19.88 7.40 -3.03
CA ARG A 358 18.91 7.68 -4.10
C ARG A 358 17.96 8.83 -3.74
N ASN A 359 17.90 9.27 -2.49
CA ASN A 359 16.95 10.27 -1.99
C ASN A 359 16.94 11.57 -2.83
N PRO A 360 18.09 12.21 -3.18
CA PRO A 360 18.10 13.44 -3.96
C PRO A 360 17.47 13.33 -5.37
N TYR A 361 17.35 12.12 -5.89
CA TYR A 361 16.94 11.84 -7.27
C TYR A 361 15.47 11.44 -7.39
N VAL A 362 14.77 11.32 -6.26
CA VAL A 362 13.40 10.80 -6.21
C VAL A 362 12.48 11.76 -5.47
N LYS A 363 12.07 12.83 -6.17
CA LYS A 363 11.19 13.86 -5.59
C LYS A 363 9.82 13.29 -5.19
N ASN A 364 9.35 13.64 -4.00
CA ASN A 364 7.99 13.40 -3.48
C ASN A 364 7.65 11.92 -3.26
N TRP A 365 8.60 11.09 -2.83
CA TRP A 365 8.35 9.68 -2.52
C TRP A 365 8.57 9.35 -1.05
N PRO A 366 7.53 8.88 -0.33
CA PRO A 366 7.65 8.53 1.08
C PRO A 366 8.65 7.41 1.40
N TYR A 367 9.07 6.61 0.40
CA TYR A 367 9.99 5.50 0.60
C TYR A 367 11.45 5.94 0.80
N PHE A 368 11.88 7.04 0.17
CA PHE A 368 13.26 7.54 0.26
C PHE A 368 13.46 8.62 1.30
N ASP A 369 12.39 9.05 1.95
CA ASP A 369 12.43 10.22 2.82
C ASP A 369 12.70 9.89 4.28
N THR A 370 12.99 8.63 4.59
CA THR A 370 13.43 8.27 5.94
C THR A 370 14.85 8.78 6.13
N VAL A 371 14.99 9.77 7.01
CA VAL A 371 16.27 10.33 7.41
C VAL A 371 16.41 10.15 8.91
N TYR A 372 17.52 9.53 9.32
CA TYR A 372 17.89 9.43 10.72
C TYR A 372 18.93 10.49 11.04
N ARG A 373 18.72 11.23 12.12
CA ARG A 373 19.66 12.22 12.63
C ARG A 373 20.14 11.74 13.99
N PHE A 374 21.41 11.30 14.02
CA PHE A 374 22.11 10.97 15.24
C PHE A 374 22.82 12.21 15.75
N VAL A 375 22.67 12.52 17.03
CA VAL A 375 23.40 13.59 17.71
C VAL A 375 24.25 12.92 18.78
N PHE A 376 25.57 13.07 18.66
CA PHE A 376 26.54 12.52 19.58
C PHE A 376 27.17 13.65 20.39
N ASP A 377 27.07 13.55 21.71
CA ASP A 377 27.77 14.44 22.63
C ASP A 377 29.24 14.01 22.69
N ARG A 378 30.17 14.94 22.46
CA ARG A 378 31.61 14.62 22.41
C ARG A 378 32.20 14.24 23.76
N GLU A 379 31.71 14.81 24.85
CA GLU A 379 32.31 14.66 26.18
C GLU A 379 31.88 13.37 26.86
N SER A 380 30.58 13.10 26.85
CA SER A 380 29.96 11.93 27.48
C SER A 380 29.94 10.70 26.58
N GLY A 381 29.99 10.90 25.25
CA GLY A 381 29.78 9.85 24.27
C GLY A 381 28.33 9.36 24.18
N GLU A 382 27.39 9.97 24.91
CA GLU A 382 25.96 9.69 24.78
C GLU A 382 25.43 10.12 23.41
N TYR A 383 24.26 9.60 23.05
CA TYR A 383 23.63 9.94 21.79
C TYR A 383 22.12 9.99 21.87
N GLU A 384 21.56 10.79 20.98
CA GLU A 384 20.13 10.85 20.69
C GLU A 384 19.88 10.57 19.22
N VAL A 385 18.75 9.94 18.90
CA VAL A 385 18.38 9.65 17.53
C VAL A 385 17.00 10.19 17.22
N TYR A 386 16.89 10.80 16.07
CA TYR A 386 15.68 11.37 15.55
C TYR A 386 15.37 10.76 14.18
N GLU A 387 14.10 10.48 13.93
CA GLU A 387 13.60 10.01 12.65
C GLU A 387 12.72 11.09 12.03
N SER A 388 12.95 11.38 10.75
CA SER A 388 12.11 12.31 9.97
C SER A 388 11.63 11.65 8.67
N HIS A 389 10.45 12.08 8.22
CA HIS A 389 9.75 11.63 7.01
C HIS A 389 9.01 12.79 6.36
N TYR A 390 8.76 12.72 5.05
CA TYR A 390 8.30 13.88 4.27
C TYR A 390 6.93 14.32 4.74
N GLY A 391 6.81 15.60 5.09
CA GLY A 391 5.56 16.17 5.59
C GLY A 391 5.16 15.68 6.99
N ARG A 392 6.08 15.07 7.75
CA ARG A 392 5.89 14.71 9.16
C ARG A 392 6.90 15.45 10.03
N ALA A 393 6.49 15.74 11.25
CA ALA A 393 7.41 16.25 12.26
C ALA A 393 8.47 15.19 12.58
N GLU A 394 9.69 15.65 12.82
CA GLU A 394 10.76 14.81 13.34
C GLU A 394 10.36 14.23 14.70
N LYS A 395 10.64 12.95 14.91
CA LYS A 395 10.31 12.20 16.12
C LYS A 395 11.58 11.67 16.75
N LYS A 396 11.77 11.93 18.05
CA LYS A 396 12.82 11.29 18.85
C LYS A 396 12.53 9.79 19.00
N LEU A 397 13.52 8.96 18.77
CA LEU A 397 13.44 7.51 18.94
C LEU A 397 13.88 7.13 20.35
N ASP A 398 13.22 6.12 20.90
CA ASP A 398 13.57 5.54 22.19
C ASP A 398 14.89 4.74 22.08
N LYS A 399 15.68 4.68 23.16
CA LYS A 399 16.99 3.99 23.17
C LYS A 399 16.88 2.52 22.75
N ASN A 400 15.78 1.86 23.14
CA ASN A 400 15.52 0.46 22.80
C ASN A 400 15.31 0.18 21.31
N TYR A 401 15.26 1.22 20.47
CA TYR A 401 15.19 1.09 19.02
C TYR A 401 16.50 0.53 18.45
N PHE A 402 17.64 0.84 19.07
CA PHE A 402 18.97 0.46 18.61
C PHE A 402 19.72 -0.47 19.57
N GLU A 403 19.37 -0.49 20.87
CA GLU A 403 20.07 -1.23 21.94
C GLU A 403 19.15 -1.93 22.94
#